data_AF-A0A3R7WE94-F1
#
_entry.id   AF-A0A3R7WE94-F1
#
_cell.length_a   1.000
_cell.length_b   1.000
_cell.length_c   1.000
_cell.angle_alpha   90.00
_cell.angle_beta   90.00
_cell.angle_gamma   90.00
#
_symmetry.space_group_name_H-M   'P 1'
#
loop_
_entity.id
_entity.type
_entity.pdbx_description
1 polymer ?
#
loop_
_entity_poly.entity_id
_entity_poly.type
_entity_poly.pdbx_seq_one_letter_code
_entity_poly.pdbx_strand_id
1 'polypeptide(L)'
;MPGDLAGSPALTFAPLPLKPGQALKHRSLAAGMAKRFEDYKHLIVWRFFKEHFSRIDRQLVLVDLLDAAEGGSVAINELQEGIVSVLKAFNPGQNQWLSPLLHGKRVERILFAATKADHLPTSQHDELSRLLTSLLKQAQSRAAFAGATTSVMALAGLRATTLATATIDGKPVACVSGVPVDSDRIEAVYPSQLPRDLVDLRNLAPGDFEILAFKPPTSLEEIRPIPHINLDRALNELLGDLLQ
;
A
#
# COMPACT_ATOMS: atom_id res chain seq x y z
N MET A 1 -11.75 3.32 -8.54
CA MET A 1 -13.19 3.43 -8.21
C MET A 1 -13.70 4.78 -8.71
N PRO A 2 -14.83 4.84 -9.44
CA PRO A 2 -15.28 6.06 -10.12
C PRO A 2 -15.92 7.12 -9.20
N GLY A 3 -16.28 6.77 -7.95
CA GLY A 3 -16.91 7.71 -7.01
C GLY A 3 -18.14 8.41 -7.64
N ASP A 4 -18.25 9.72 -7.44
CA ASP A 4 -19.32 10.58 -7.96
C ASP A 4 -19.34 10.71 -9.50
N LEU A 5 -18.32 10.18 -10.19
CA LEU A 5 -18.17 10.29 -11.64
C LEU A 5 -18.72 9.07 -12.38
N ALA A 6 -19.31 8.11 -11.67
CA ALA A 6 -19.93 6.93 -12.27
C ALA A 6 -20.98 7.34 -13.33
N GLY A 7 -20.78 6.91 -14.58
CA GLY A 7 -21.64 7.28 -15.72
C GLY A 7 -21.27 8.56 -16.45
N SER A 8 -20.23 9.30 -16.02
CA SER A 8 -19.72 10.45 -16.74
C SER A 8 -19.09 10.04 -18.10
N PRO A 9 -19.37 10.75 -19.21
CA PRO A 9 -18.70 10.54 -20.48
C PRO A 9 -17.16 10.64 -20.40
N ALA A 10 -16.65 11.37 -19.41
CA ALA A 10 -15.21 11.48 -19.15
C ALA A 10 -14.57 10.17 -18.65
N LEU A 11 -15.37 9.21 -18.17
CA LEU A 11 -14.90 7.87 -17.80
C LEU A 11 -15.20 6.81 -18.86
N THR A 12 -15.89 7.17 -19.94
CA THR A 12 -16.26 6.23 -21.00
C THR A 12 -15.19 6.17 -22.09
N PHE A 13 -13.96 5.79 -21.74
CA PHE A 13 -12.88 5.60 -22.69
C PHE A 13 -12.07 4.34 -22.39
N ALA A 14 -11.33 3.85 -23.37
CA ALA A 14 -10.50 2.66 -23.26
C ALA A 14 -9.20 2.82 -24.07
N PRO A 15 -8.11 2.15 -23.68
CA PRO A 15 -6.91 2.09 -24.50
C PRO A 15 -7.24 1.43 -25.85
N LEU A 16 -6.76 2.02 -26.93
CA LEU A 16 -6.94 1.49 -28.28
C LEU A 16 -5.60 0.95 -28.81
N PRO A 17 -5.58 -0.18 -29.55
CA PRO A 17 -4.37 -0.76 -30.11
C PRO A 17 -3.90 0.03 -31.35
N LEU A 18 -3.49 1.27 -31.12
CA LEU A 18 -2.96 2.15 -32.17
C LEU A 18 -1.46 1.95 -32.31
N LYS A 19 -0.95 2.07 -33.54
CA LYS A 19 0.49 2.10 -33.77
C LYS A 19 1.07 3.41 -33.18
N PRO A 20 2.26 3.39 -32.56
CA PRO A 20 2.92 4.61 -32.12
C PRO A 20 3.02 5.64 -33.25
N GLY A 21 2.65 6.90 -32.98
CA GLY A 21 2.66 7.98 -33.97
C GLY A 21 1.55 7.92 -35.03
N GLN A 22 0.60 6.98 -34.93
CA GLN A 22 -0.52 6.89 -35.86
C GLN A 22 -1.42 8.14 -35.77
N ALA A 23 -1.57 8.84 -36.90
CA ALA A 23 -2.47 9.99 -37.00
C ALA A 23 -3.93 9.56 -36.76
N LEU A 24 -4.62 10.31 -35.90
CA LEU A 24 -6.03 10.06 -35.59
C LEU A 24 -6.92 10.71 -36.65
N LYS A 25 -7.71 9.89 -37.36
CA LYS A 25 -8.70 10.42 -38.31
C LYS A 25 -9.76 11.24 -37.56
N HIS A 26 -10.06 12.44 -38.06
CA HIS A 26 -11.11 13.28 -37.50
C HIS A 26 -12.47 12.55 -37.48
N ARG A 27 -13.26 12.72 -36.40
CA ARG A 27 -14.53 12.01 -36.12
C ARG A 27 -14.43 10.47 -36.04
N SER A 28 -13.23 9.91 -35.93
CA SER A 28 -13.08 8.48 -35.64
C SER A 28 -13.34 8.17 -34.17
N LEU A 29 -13.61 6.89 -33.88
CA LEU A 29 -13.65 6.37 -32.51
C LEU A 29 -12.37 6.74 -31.75
N ALA A 30 -11.20 6.62 -32.40
CA ALA A 30 -9.92 6.92 -31.78
C ALA A 30 -9.75 8.40 -31.39
N ALA A 31 -10.21 9.32 -32.24
CA ALA A 31 -10.25 10.74 -31.90
C ALA A 31 -11.21 11.01 -30.72
N GLY A 32 -12.35 10.33 -30.68
CA GLY A 32 -13.30 10.41 -29.56
C GLY A 32 -12.72 9.92 -28.23
N MET A 33 -12.03 8.76 -28.25
CA MET A 33 -11.38 8.21 -27.06
C MET A 33 -10.23 9.09 -26.57
N ALA A 34 -9.40 9.61 -27.48
CA ALA A 34 -8.34 10.55 -27.13
C ALA A 34 -8.90 11.82 -26.48
N LYS A 35 -9.97 12.39 -27.04
CA LYS A 35 -10.64 13.55 -26.41
C LYS A 35 -11.15 13.25 -25.01
N ARG A 36 -11.82 12.11 -24.80
CA ARG A 36 -12.32 11.71 -23.47
C ARG A 36 -11.19 11.50 -22.47
N PHE A 37 -10.05 10.98 -22.92
CA PHE A 37 -8.86 10.86 -22.07
C PHE A 37 -8.27 12.23 -21.69
N GLU A 38 -8.23 13.20 -22.61
CA GLU A 38 -7.85 14.58 -22.27
C GLU A 38 -8.83 15.20 -21.26
N ASP A 39 -10.13 15.02 -21.47
CA ASP A 39 -11.16 15.51 -20.55
C ASP A 39 -11.00 14.86 -19.15
N TYR A 40 -10.71 13.55 -19.07
CA TYR A 40 -10.38 12.85 -17.83
C TYR A 40 -9.17 13.48 -17.12
N LYS A 41 -8.08 13.73 -17.85
CA LYS A 41 -6.88 14.34 -17.27
C LYS A 41 -7.17 15.72 -16.68
N HIS A 42 -7.93 16.56 -17.38
CA HIS A 42 -8.20 17.92 -16.91
C HIS A 42 -9.25 17.99 -15.80
N LEU A 43 -10.38 17.29 -15.96
CA LEU A 43 -11.52 17.42 -15.06
C LEU A 43 -11.36 16.62 -13.77
N ILE A 44 -10.58 15.53 -13.82
CA ILE A 44 -10.47 14.58 -12.72
C ILE A 44 -9.05 14.59 -12.16
N VAL A 45 -8.06 14.21 -12.96
CA VAL A 45 -6.67 14.04 -12.47
C VAL A 45 -6.09 15.37 -12.03
N TRP A 46 -6.08 16.37 -12.90
CA TRP A 46 -5.49 17.68 -12.61
C TRP A 46 -6.19 18.37 -11.43
N ARG A 47 -7.53 18.28 -11.37
CA ARG A 47 -8.32 18.85 -10.28
C ARG A 47 -8.01 18.18 -8.94
N PHE A 48 -7.87 16.85 -8.90
CA PHE A 48 -7.45 16.13 -7.70
C PHE A 48 -6.12 16.63 -7.16
N PHE A 49 -5.11 16.75 -8.03
CA PHE A 49 -3.79 17.23 -7.61
C PHE A 49 -3.83 18.68 -7.11
N LYS A 50 -4.62 19.54 -7.78
CA LYS A 50 -4.75 20.94 -7.39
C LYS A 50 -5.46 21.12 -6.06
N GLU A 51 -6.61 20.50 -5.89
CA GLU A 51 -7.55 20.83 -4.81
C GLU A 51 -7.28 20.03 -3.54
N HIS A 52 -6.77 18.80 -3.68
CA HIS A 52 -6.54 17.89 -2.55
C HIS A 52 -5.05 17.68 -2.31
N PHE A 53 -4.31 17.22 -3.32
CA PHE A 53 -2.93 16.78 -3.13
C PHE A 53 -1.98 17.92 -2.72
N SER A 54 -2.20 19.14 -3.24
CA SER A 54 -1.42 20.33 -2.88
C SER A 54 -1.49 20.72 -1.40
N ARG A 55 -2.44 20.15 -0.64
CA ARG A 55 -2.67 20.41 0.79
C ARG A 55 -2.08 19.32 1.70
N ILE A 56 -1.47 18.29 1.14
CA ILE A 56 -0.93 17.17 1.92
C ILE A 56 0.49 17.53 2.36
N ASP A 57 0.71 17.61 3.68
CA ASP A 57 2.03 17.84 4.27
C ASP A 57 2.68 16.54 4.80
N ARG A 58 1.83 15.54 5.10
CA ARG A 58 2.16 14.25 5.70
C ARG A 58 1.30 13.17 5.06
N GLN A 59 1.87 12.03 4.72
CA GLN A 59 1.15 10.92 4.09
C GLN A 59 1.43 9.60 4.78
N LEU A 60 0.37 8.82 5.03
CA LEU A 60 0.46 7.40 5.36
C LEU A 60 0.12 6.58 4.10
N VAL A 61 1.02 5.69 3.68
CA VAL A 61 0.81 4.75 2.57
C VAL A 61 0.71 3.35 3.17
N LEU A 62 -0.46 2.73 3.03
CA LEU A 62 -0.71 1.37 3.51
C LEU A 62 -0.27 0.36 2.46
N VAL A 63 0.51 -0.64 2.86
CA VAL A 63 1.11 -1.64 1.97
C VAL A 63 0.81 -3.04 2.50
N ASP A 64 0.06 -3.83 1.74
CA ASP A 64 -0.22 -5.22 2.08
C ASP A 64 0.85 -6.16 1.50
N LEU A 65 1.99 -6.22 2.19
CA LEU A 65 3.11 -7.07 1.78
C LEU A 65 2.82 -8.56 2.01
N LEU A 66 1.91 -8.88 2.92
CA LEU A 66 1.53 -10.26 3.24
C LEU A 66 0.77 -10.91 2.08
N ASP A 67 -0.25 -10.22 1.58
CA ASP A 67 -1.02 -10.65 0.41
C ASP A 67 -0.14 -10.78 -0.84
N ALA A 68 0.78 -9.83 -1.04
CA ALA A 68 1.72 -9.90 -2.14
C ALA A 68 2.74 -11.06 -2.01
N ALA A 69 3.14 -11.42 -0.78
CA ALA A 69 4.00 -12.58 -0.55
C ALA A 69 3.27 -13.90 -0.86
N GLU A 70 1.99 -14.01 -0.50
CA GLU A 70 1.14 -15.15 -0.84
C GLU A 70 0.92 -15.29 -2.36
N GLY A 71 0.76 -14.16 -3.05
CA GLY A 71 0.69 -14.11 -4.52
C GLY A 71 2.03 -14.36 -5.24
N GLY A 72 3.13 -14.50 -4.51
CA GLY A 72 4.46 -14.81 -5.03
C GLY A 72 5.13 -13.68 -5.81
N SER A 73 6.17 -14.04 -6.56
CA SER A 73 7.09 -13.11 -7.23
C SER A 73 6.42 -12.04 -8.11
N VAL A 74 5.34 -12.40 -8.82
CA VAL A 74 4.60 -11.47 -9.69
C VAL A 74 3.95 -10.37 -8.85
N ALA A 75 3.21 -10.75 -7.80
CA ALA A 75 2.53 -9.80 -6.91
C ALA A 75 3.52 -8.90 -6.16
N ILE A 76 4.66 -9.45 -5.72
CA ILE A 76 5.74 -8.65 -5.10
C ILE A 76 6.28 -7.58 -6.07
N ASN A 77 6.48 -7.93 -7.34
CA ASN A 77 6.95 -6.98 -8.34
C ASN A 77 5.89 -5.91 -8.66
N GLU A 78 4.62 -6.29 -8.78
CA GLU A 78 3.51 -5.35 -8.96
C GLU A 78 3.37 -4.38 -7.79
N LEU A 79 3.47 -4.89 -6.55
CA LEU A 79 3.48 -4.07 -5.34
C LEU A 79 4.64 -3.05 -5.37
N GLN A 80 5.82 -3.45 -5.83
CA GLN A 80 6.95 -2.53 -5.99
C GLN A 80 6.70 -1.47 -7.07
N GLU A 81 6.10 -1.81 -8.21
CA GLU A 81 5.69 -0.82 -9.22
C GLU A 81 4.66 0.18 -8.67
N GLY A 82 3.75 -0.30 -7.82
CA GLY A 82 2.84 0.54 -7.06
C GLY A 82 3.58 1.56 -6.20
N ILE A 83 4.57 1.12 -5.41
CA ILE A 83 5.41 2.01 -4.59
C ILE A 83 6.16 3.02 -5.46
N VAL A 84 6.75 2.61 -6.59
CA VAL A 84 7.42 3.51 -7.54
C VAL A 84 6.45 4.58 -8.05
N SER A 85 5.23 4.20 -8.41
CA SER A 85 4.20 5.10 -8.92
C SER A 85 3.76 6.12 -7.87
N VAL A 86 3.57 5.67 -6.62
CA VAL A 86 3.27 6.54 -5.48
C VAL A 86 4.40 7.55 -5.26
N LEU A 87 5.66 7.10 -5.20
CA LEU A 87 6.82 7.99 -5.03
C LEU A 87 6.95 9.01 -6.16
N LYS A 88 6.69 8.61 -7.41
CA LYS A 88 6.66 9.54 -8.56
C LYS A 88 5.59 10.61 -8.41
N ALA A 89 4.42 10.28 -7.89
CA ALA A 89 3.36 11.28 -7.63
C ALA A 89 3.82 12.32 -6.59
N PHE A 90 4.64 11.89 -5.62
CA PHE A 90 5.23 12.75 -4.59
C PHE A 90 6.59 13.38 -4.97
N ASN A 91 7.08 13.22 -6.21
CA ASN A 91 8.35 13.79 -6.66
C ASN A 91 8.12 15.05 -7.52
N PRO A 92 8.17 16.26 -6.95
CA PRO A 92 7.78 17.48 -7.66
C PRO A 92 8.70 17.80 -8.84
N GLY A 93 9.98 17.40 -8.75
CA GLY A 93 11.02 17.74 -9.74
C GLY A 93 10.91 17.00 -11.08
N GLN A 94 10.30 15.81 -11.11
CA GLN A 94 10.05 15.08 -12.37
C GLN A 94 8.70 15.42 -13.01
N ASN A 95 7.69 15.77 -12.20
CA ASN A 95 6.38 16.16 -12.70
C ASN A 95 6.37 17.65 -13.06
N GLN A 96 7.07 18.02 -14.13
CA GLN A 96 7.13 19.41 -14.62
C GLN A 96 5.73 19.99 -14.88
N TRP A 97 4.75 19.15 -15.21
CA TRP A 97 3.35 19.56 -15.40
C TRP A 97 2.59 19.87 -14.09
N LEU A 98 3.04 19.35 -12.94
CA LEU A 98 2.48 19.63 -11.60
C LEU A 98 3.25 20.74 -10.86
N SER A 99 4.49 21.00 -11.27
CA SER A 99 5.38 22.00 -10.63
C SER A 99 4.73 23.39 -10.45
N PRO A 100 3.97 23.95 -11.43
CA PRO A 100 3.32 25.26 -11.27
C PRO A 100 2.18 25.26 -10.24
N LEU A 101 1.60 24.09 -9.94
CA LEU A 101 0.40 23.95 -9.11
C LEU A 101 0.71 23.83 -7.62
N LEU A 102 1.79 23.12 -7.31
CA LEU A 102 2.14 22.80 -5.94
C LEU A 102 2.77 24.00 -5.20
N HIS A 103 2.98 25.16 -5.85
CA HIS A 103 3.56 26.38 -5.26
C HIS A 103 4.83 26.12 -4.42
N GLY A 104 5.57 25.05 -4.71
CA GLY A 104 6.72 24.62 -3.92
C GLY A 104 6.39 23.93 -2.58
N LYS A 105 5.12 23.73 -2.20
CA LYS A 105 4.74 22.88 -1.07
C LYS A 105 5.10 21.43 -1.37
N ARG A 106 5.88 20.83 -0.48
CA ARG A 106 6.37 19.46 -0.59
C ARG A 106 5.78 18.69 0.58
N VAL A 107 5.29 17.49 0.32
CA VAL A 107 5.09 16.51 1.39
C VAL A 107 6.44 16.36 2.09
N GLU A 108 6.49 16.59 3.39
CA GLU A 108 7.76 16.55 4.12
C GLU A 108 7.99 15.15 4.71
N ARG A 109 6.92 14.42 5.07
CA ARG A 109 7.03 13.02 5.53
C ARG A 109 6.04 12.07 4.89
N ILE A 110 6.53 10.90 4.53
CA ILE A 110 5.73 9.78 4.04
C ILE A 110 6.06 8.54 4.87
N LEU A 111 5.08 8.02 5.60
CA LEU A 111 5.19 6.75 6.30
C LEU A 111 4.61 5.64 5.44
N PHE A 112 5.43 4.64 5.10
CA PHE A 112 4.96 3.40 4.48
C PHE A 112 4.70 2.35 5.57
N ALA A 113 3.45 1.95 5.74
CA ALA A 113 3.05 1.00 6.77
C ALA A 113 2.74 -0.37 6.15
N ALA A 114 3.51 -1.39 6.54
CA ALA A 114 3.17 -2.77 6.23
C ALA A 114 1.97 -3.18 7.11
N THR A 115 0.80 -3.33 6.48
CA THR A 115 -0.46 -3.57 7.20
C THR A 115 -0.62 -5.03 7.64
N LYS A 116 -1.66 -5.28 8.47
CA LYS A 116 -2.04 -6.62 8.95
C LYS A 116 -0.92 -7.31 9.74
N ALA A 117 -0.07 -6.54 10.41
CA ALA A 117 1.04 -7.07 11.20
C ALA A 117 0.57 -8.02 12.32
N ASP A 118 -0.69 -7.93 12.76
CA ASP A 118 -1.29 -8.82 13.74
C ASP A 118 -1.47 -10.26 13.21
N HIS A 119 -1.43 -10.48 11.90
CA HIS A 119 -1.41 -11.83 11.32
C HIS A 119 -0.07 -12.55 11.53
N LEU A 120 0.94 -11.85 12.04
CA LEU A 120 2.26 -12.39 12.34
C LEU A 120 2.59 -12.30 13.84
N PRO A 121 3.34 -13.28 14.39
CA PRO A 121 3.95 -13.14 15.69
C PRO A 121 4.88 -11.92 15.73
N THR A 122 5.00 -11.28 16.89
CA THR A 122 5.86 -10.10 17.08
C THR A 122 7.30 -10.29 16.60
N SER A 123 7.82 -11.52 16.69
CA SER A 123 9.17 -11.87 16.21
C SER A 123 9.38 -11.64 14.70
N GLN A 124 8.31 -11.56 13.90
CA GLN A 124 8.38 -11.34 12.46
C GLN A 124 8.07 -9.89 12.04
N HIS A 125 7.71 -8.99 12.96
CA HIS A 125 7.36 -7.59 12.62
C HIS A 125 8.56 -6.80 12.08
N ASP A 126 9.75 -7.07 12.63
CA ASP A 126 11.00 -6.48 12.14
C ASP A 126 11.37 -6.99 10.75
N GLU A 127 11.09 -8.26 10.46
CA GLU A 127 11.27 -8.88 9.15
C GLU A 127 10.38 -8.19 8.11
N LEU A 128 9.09 -8.08 8.42
CA LEU A 128 8.11 -7.41 7.58
C LEU A 128 8.52 -5.96 7.25
N SER A 129 8.94 -5.22 8.28
CA SER A 129 9.41 -3.85 8.13
C SER A 129 10.68 -3.75 7.28
N ARG A 130 11.61 -4.70 7.44
CA ARG A 130 12.89 -4.73 6.70
C ARG A 130 12.72 -5.08 5.23
N LEU A 131 11.84 -6.04 4.92
CA LEU A 131 11.48 -6.40 3.56
C LEU A 131 10.84 -5.20 2.85
N LEU A 132 9.85 -4.55 3.46
CA LEU A 132 9.23 -3.36 2.89
C LEU A 132 10.24 -2.20 2.73
N THR A 133 11.13 -2.01 3.70
CA THR A 133 12.22 -1.02 3.61
C THR A 133 13.12 -1.29 2.39
N SER A 134 13.41 -2.56 2.13
CA SER A 134 14.26 -2.94 1.00
C SER A 134 13.54 -2.71 -0.33
N LEU A 135 12.24 -3.03 -0.42
CA LEU A 135 11.41 -2.73 -1.60
C LEU A 135 11.36 -1.22 -1.85
N LEU A 136 11.15 -0.43 -0.79
CA LEU A 136 11.10 1.02 -0.84
C LEU A 136 12.42 1.62 -1.33
N LYS A 137 13.57 1.16 -0.82
CA LYS A 137 14.89 1.64 -1.27
C LYS A 137 15.10 1.46 -2.78
N GLN A 138 14.76 0.29 -3.31
CA GLN A 138 14.83 0.04 -4.75
C GLN A 138 13.84 0.92 -5.53
N ALA A 139 12.61 1.10 -5.01
CA ALA A 139 11.61 1.95 -5.63
C ALA A 139 12.03 3.44 -5.66
N GLN A 140 12.66 3.94 -4.60
CA GLN A 140 13.20 5.30 -4.53
C GLN A 140 14.28 5.54 -5.59
N SER A 141 15.21 4.59 -5.74
CA SER A 141 16.22 4.64 -6.80
C SER A 141 15.58 4.71 -8.18
N ARG A 142 14.60 3.84 -8.47
CA ARG A 142 13.89 3.79 -9.76
C ARG A 142 13.03 5.03 -10.03
N ALA A 143 12.45 5.63 -9.00
CA ALA A 143 11.68 6.87 -9.11
C ALA A 143 12.56 8.13 -9.16
N ALA A 144 13.89 7.99 -9.00
CA ALA A 144 14.84 9.06 -8.69
C ALA A 144 14.26 10.02 -7.64
N PHE A 145 13.71 9.44 -6.58
CA PHE A 145 13.04 10.15 -5.51
C PHE A 145 14.08 10.83 -4.61
N ALA A 146 14.04 12.16 -4.54
CA ALA A 146 14.92 12.98 -3.71
C ALA A 146 14.12 13.93 -2.79
N GLY A 147 12.86 13.56 -2.51
CA GLY A 147 11.87 14.41 -1.87
C GLY A 147 11.77 14.22 -0.35
N ALA A 148 10.54 13.94 0.09
CA ALA A 148 10.14 13.79 1.50
C ALA A 148 11.02 12.81 2.29
N THR A 149 11.12 13.02 3.60
CA THR A 149 11.61 11.98 4.51
C THR A 149 10.66 10.79 4.47
N THR A 150 11.18 9.59 4.26
CA THR A 150 10.39 8.36 4.24
C THR A 150 10.76 7.46 5.40
N SER A 151 9.76 6.90 6.07
CA SER A 151 9.93 5.89 7.10
C SER A 151 9.06 4.67 6.82
N VAL A 152 9.38 3.55 7.48
CA VAL A 152 8.69 2.27 7.31
C VAL A 152 8.41 1.66 8.67
N MET A 153 7.22 1.08 8.85
CA MET A 153 6.91 0.25 10.02
C MET A 153 5.87 -0.83 9.71
N ALA A 154 5.87 -1.91 10.48
CA ALA A 154 4.75 -2.83 10.57
C ALA A 154 3.63 -2.24 11.43
N LEU A 155 2.38 -2.36 10.98
CA LEU A 155 1.21 -1.74 11.60
C LEU A 155 -0.03 -2.64 11.48
N ALA A 156 -0.90 -2.57 12.48
CA ALA A 156 -2.26 -3.09 12.41
C ALA A 156 -3.20 -2.03 12.99
N GLY A 157 -4.09 -1.49 12.16
CA GLY A 157 -5.06 -0.47 12.61
C GLY A 157 -6.12 -1.04 13.56
N LEU A 158 -6.43 -2.32 13.38
CA LEU A 158 -7.29 -3.13 14.27
C LEU A 158 -6.65 -4.51 14.36
N ARG A 159 -6.47 -5.01 15.58
CA ARG A 159 -6.00 -6.39 15.81
C ARG A 159 -7.18 -7.35 15.83
N ALA A 160 -7.16 -8.33 14.93
CA ALA A 160 -8.06 -9.48 14.95
C ALA A 160 -7.47 -10.67 15.73
N THR A 161 -6.20 -10.58 16.12
CA THR A 161 -5.46 -11.68 16.75
C THR A 161 -4.78 -11.29 18.08
N THR A 162 -4.51 -12.32 18.87
CA THR A 162 -3.72 -12.28 20.11
C THR A 162 -2.44 -13.10 19.96
N LEU A 163 -1.46 -12.85 20.83
CA LEU A 163 -0.23 -13.64 20.86
C LEU A 163 -0.53 -15.02 21.43
N ALA A 164 -0.01 -16.05 20.78
CA ALA A 164 -0.12 -17.42 21.24
C ALA A 164 1.23 -18.14 21.17
N THR A 165 1.32 -19.27 21.85
CA THR A 165 2.46 -20.18 21.72
C THR A 165 1.90 -21.57 21.53
N ALA A 166 2.31 -22.24 20.46
CA ALA A 166 1.99 -23.64 20.22
C ALA A 166 3.23 -24.50 20.48
N THR A 167 3.06 -25.81 20.57
CA THR A 167 4.17 -26.77 20.62
C THR A 167 4.18 -27.56 19.33
N ILE A 168 5.25 -27.42 18.55
CA ILE A 168 5.50 -28.19 17.32
C ILE A 168 6.80 -28.95 17.54
N ASP A 169 6.79 -30.27 17.33
CA ASP A 169 7.95 -31.16 17.53
C ASP A 169 8.62 -31.00 18.92
N GLY A 170 7.81 -30.81 19.96
CA GLY A 170 8.27 -30.61 21.34
C GLY A 170 8.92 -29.25 21.61
N LYS A 171 8.91 -28.33 20.64
CA LYS A 171 9.47 -26.97 20.79
C LYS A 171 8.36 -25.92 20.84
N PRO A 172 8.48 -24.91 21.72
CA PRO A 172 7.57 -23.78 21.70
C PRO A 172 7.79 -22.96 20.43
N VAL A 173 6.72 -22.67 19.71
CA VAL A 173 6.72 -21.80 18.53
C VAL A 173 5.77 -20.62 18.76
N ALA A 174 6.21 -19.43 18.36
CA ALA A 174 5.38 -18.23 18.46
C ALA A 174 4.30 -18.27 17.38
N CYS A 175 3.05 -18.10 17.79
CA CYS A 175 1.86 -18.16 16.94
C CYS A 175 1.00 -16.92 17.16
N VAL A 176 -0.02 -16.79 16.32
CA VAL A 176 -1.13 -15.86 16.54
C VAL A 176 -2.41 -16.65 16.78
N SER A 177 -3.34 -16.11 17.55
CA SER A 177 -4.63 -16.74 17.78
C SER A 177 -5.78 -15.79 17.55
N GLY A 178 -6.81 -16.27 16.84
CA GLY A 178 -8.01 -15.54 16.48
C GLY A 178 -9.06 -16.49 15.92
N VAL A 179 -10.14 -15.96 15.36
CA VAL A 179 -11.16 -16.78 14.69
C VAL A 179 -10.92 -16.71 13.18
N PRO A 180 -10.43 -17.78 12.51
CA PRO A 180 -10.29 -17.79 11.07
C PRO A 180 -11.61 -17.45 10.34
N VAL A 181 -11.53 -16.88 9.14
CA VAL A 181 -12.74 -16.56 8.34
C VAL A 181 -13.61 -17.80 8.09
N ASP A 182 -12.98 -18.96 7.87
CA ASP A 182 -13.65 -20.23 7.58
C ASP A 182 -13.95 -21.08 8.82
N SER A 183 -13.77 -20.52 10.03
CA SER A 183 -14.01 -21.23 11.30
C SER A 183 -14.89 -20.41 12.23
N ASP A 184 -15.61 -21.09 13.12
CA ASP A 184 -16.40 -20.46 14.20
C ASP A 184 -15.73 -20.61 15.57
N ARG A 185 -14.47 -21.05 15.59
CA ARG A 185 -13.70 -21.31 16.81
C ARG A 185 -12.43 -20.49 16.81
N ILE A 186 -11.95 -20.19 18.02
CA ILE A 186 -10.62 -19.60 18.21
C ILE A 186 -9.59 -20.68 17.91
N GLU A 187 -8.65 -20.37 17.02
CA GLU A 187 -7.57 -21.26 16.61
C GLU A 187 -6.22 -20.57 16.81
N ALA A 188 -5.19 -21.36 17.11
CA ALA A 188 -3.82 -20.90 17.14
C ALA A 188 -3.15 -21.29 15.81
N VAL A 189 -2.68 -20.28 15.08
CA VAL A 189 -2.13 -20.42 13.74
C VAL A 189 -0.65 -20.07 13.79
N TYR A 190 0.16 -20.99 13.28
CA TYR A 190 1.58 -20.75 13.03
C TYR A 190 1.74 -20.31 11.57
N PRO A 191 1.86 -19.00 11.27
CA PRO A 191 1.96 -18.53 9.90
C PRO A 191 3.32 -18.90 9.31
N SER A 192 3.40 -18.91 7.97
CA SER A 192 4.66 -19.05 7.26
C SER A 192 5.68 -18.01 7.75
N GLN A 193 6.95 -18.41 7.76
CA GLN A 193 8.04 -17.50 8.11
C GLN A 193 8.32 -16.61 6.91
N LEU A 194 8.38 -15.30 7.14
CA LEU A 194 8.82 -14.35 6.14
C LEU A 194 10.27 -14.65 5.75
N PRO A 195 10.61 -14.56 4.46
CA PRO A 195 11.98 -14.62 4.00
C PRO A 195 12.84 -13.53 4.63
N ARG A 196 14.15 -13.77 4.77
CA ARG A 196 15.06 -12.82 5.46
C ARG A 196 15.48 -11.62 4.60
N ASP A 197 15.34 -11.76 3.29
CA ASP A 197 15.76 -10.78 2.32
C ASP A 197 14.87 -10.76 1.06
N LEU A 198 15.13 -9.79 0.20
CA LEU A 198 14.36 -9.60 -1.03
C LEU A 198 14.62 -10.64 -2.10
N VAL A 199 15.78 -11.31 -2.09
CA VAL A 199 16.08 -12.33 -3.09
C VAL A 199 15.15 -13.51 -2.85
N ASP A 200 15.07 -13.98 -1.61
CA ASP A 200 14.19 -15.07 -1.22
C ASP A 200 12.71 -14.67 -1.37
N LEU A 201 12.34 -13.45 -0.96
CA LEU A 201 10.98 -12.93 -1.15
C LEU A 201 10.54 -12.95 -2.62
N ARG A 202 11.45 -12.64 -3.56
CA ARG A 202 11.17 -12.66 -4.99
C ARG A 202 11.23 -14.04 -5.63
N ASN A 203 11.73 -15.04 -4.91
CA ASN A 203 11.75 -16.42 -5.35
C ASN A 203 10.52 -17.21 -4.90
N LEU A 204 9.64 -16.61 -4.07
CA LEU A 204 8.37 -17.22 -3.69
C LEU A 204 7.52 -17.52 -4.92
N ALA A 205 7.13 -18.78 -5.05
CA ALA A 205 6.01 -19.21 -5.88
C ALA A 205 4.69 -18.97 -5.14
N PRO A 206 3.56 -18.83 -5.86
CA PRO A 206 2.24 -18.81 -5.24
C PRO A 206 2.04 -20.04 -4.33
N GLY A 207 1.67 -19.81 -3.08
CA GLY A 207 1.50 -20.85 -2.05
C GLY A 207 2.75 -21.20 -1.22
N ASP A 208 3.94 -20.66 -1.55
CA ASP A 208 5.14 -20.83 -0.70
C ASP A 208 5.01 -20.09 0.64
N PHE A 209 4.17 -19.05 0.67
CA PHE A 209 3.84 -18.26 1.85
C PHE A 209 2.32 -18.23 2.01
N GLU A 210 1.82 -18.61 3.18
CA GLU A 210 0.39 -18.63 3.46
C GLU A 210 0.12 -17.85 4.74
N ILE A 211 -0.91 -17.01 4.69
CA ILE A 211 -1.46 -16.33 5.85
C ILE A 211 -2.94 -16.59 5.93
N LEU A 212 -3.39 -16.98 7.12
CA LEU A 212 -4.80 -17.15 7.38
C LEU A 212 -5.47 -15.79 7.62
N ALA A 213 -6.63 -15.59 7.01
CA ALA A 213 -7.49 -14.45 7.31
C ALA A 213 -8.28 -14.70 8.59
N PHE A 214 -8.40 -13.68 9.44
CA PHE A 214 -9.16 -13.73 10.69
C PHE A 214 -10.40 -12.84 10.62
N LYS A 215 -11.49 -13.28 11.24
CA LYS A 215 -12.68 -12.46 11.47
C LYS A 215 -12.33 -11.28 12.40
N PRO A 216 -12.85 -10.08 12.15
CA PRO A 216 -12.71 -8.98 13.08
C PRO A 216 -13.45 -9.30 14.39
N PRO A 217 -13.15 -8.59 15.50
CA PRO A 217 -13.94 -8.69 16.71
C PRO A 217 -15.42 -8.37 16.44
N THR A 218 -16.32 -9.08 17.13
CA THR A 218 -17.78 -8.98 16.92
C THR A 218 -18.38 -7.64 17.35
N SER A 219 -17.74 -6.93 18.27
CA SER A 219 -18.19 -5.62 18.76
C SER A 219 -17.03 -4.65 18.91
N LEU A 220 -17.13 -3.48 18.26
CA LEU A 220 -16.16 -2.39 18.41
C LEU A 220 -16.30 -1.65 19.74
N GLU A 221 -17.47 -1.70 20.38
CA GLU A 221 -17.71 -1.05 21.67
C GLU A 221 -17.05 -1.83 22.81
N GLU A 222 -17.17 -3.16 22.79
CA GLU A 222 -16.65 -4.05 23.83
C GLU A 222 -15.12 -4.11 23.85
N ILE A 223 -14.47 -3.83 22.72
CA ILE A 223 -13.02 -3.87 22.58
C ILE A 223 -12.37 -2.50 22.77
N ARG A 224 -13.09 -1.48 23.27
CA ARG A 224 -12.47 -0.17 23.52
C ARG A 224 -11.52 -0.23 24.72
N PRO A 225 -10.32 0.38 24.64
CA PRO A 225 -9.75 1.06 23.47
C PRO A 225 -9.36 0.05 22.38
N ILE A 226 -9.62 0.40 21.11
CA ILE A 226 -9.43 -0.49 19.96
C ILE A 226 -7.99 -1.05 19.95
N PRO A 227 -7.81 -2.38 19.96
CA PRO A 227 -6.48 -2.97 19.98
C PRO A 227 -5.80 -2.74 18.63
N HIS A 228 -4.58 -2.22 18.65
CA HIS A 228 -3.79 -1.89 17.46
C HIS A 228 -2.33 -2.30 17.63
N ILE A 229 -1.55 -2.22 16.55
CA ILE A 229 -0.09 -2.36 16.56
C ILE A 229 0.51 -1.09 15.95
N ASN A 230 1.37 -0.41 16.71
CA ASN A 230 2.15 0.76 16.28
C ASN A 230 1.35 1.97 15.76
N LEU A 231 0.03 2.05 15.96
CA LEU A 231 -0.76 3.21 15.53
C LEU A 231 -0.35 4.48 16.28
N ASP A 232 -0.04 4.36 17.56
CA ASP A 232 0.60 5.38 18.41
C ASP A 232 1.93 5.86 17.83
N ARG A 233 2.79 4.93 17.41
CA ARG A 233 4.08 5.25 16.77
C ARG A 233 3.89 5.92 15.41
N ALA A 234 2.92 5.48 14.61
CA ALA A 234 2.58 6.09 13.33
C ALA A 234 2.09 7.53 13.50
N LEU A 235 1.26 7.79 14.52
CA LEU A 235 0.81 9.14 14.86
C LEU A 235 1.99 10.01 15.28
N ASN A 236 2.88 9.50 16.14
CA ASN A 236 4.07 10.23 16.56
C ASN A 236 5.02 10.53 15.37
N GLU A 237 5.23 9.58 14.47
CA GLU A 237 6.08 9.76 13.28
C GLU A 237 5.54 10.84 12.34
N LEU A 238 4.21 10.89 12.16
CA LEU A 238 3.58 11.81 11.24
C LEU A 238 3.32 13.19 11.85
N LEU A 239 2.98 13.26 13.13
CA LEU A 239 2.44 14.46 13.80
C LEU A 239 3.19 14.87 15.06
N GLY A 240 4.10 14.04 15.58
CA GLY A 240 4.73 14.25 16.89
C GLY A 240 5.52 15.55 16.97
N ASP A 241 6.14 16.00 15.88
CA ASP A 241 6.85 17.29 15.81
C ASP A 241 5.93 18.52 15.82
N LEU A 242 4.63 18.34 15.52
CA LEU A 242 3.64 19.42 15.53
C LEU A 242 2.98 19.59 16.91
N LEU A 243 3.20 18.65 17.82
CA LEU A 243 2.55 18.57 19.14
C LEU A 243 3.53 18.81 20.30
N GLN A 244 4.78 19.17 20.01
CA GLN A 244 5.82 19.56 20.96
C GLN A 244 5.85 21.08 21.15
#